data_AF-A0A1G0WGU1-F1
#
_entry.id   AF-A0A1G0WGU1-F1
#
_cell.length_a   1.000
_cell.length_b   1.000
_cell.length_c   1.000
_cell.angle_alpha   90.00
_cell.angle_beta   90.00
_cell.angle_gamma   90.00
#
_symmetry.space_group_name_H-M   'P 1'
#
loop_
_entity.id
_entity.type
_entity.pdbx_description
1 polymer ?
#
loop_
_entity_poly.entity_id
_entity_poly.type
_entity_poly.pdbx_seq_one_letter_code
_entity_poly.pdbx_strand_id
1 'polypeptide(L)'
;MGTSIDNEIWIDDPSNRNTTVLKDPATQEVFNLEPPKNGSCMRVWTFYPDNWKHNLSKEQLDKNLSRFNAHGLIEDKSKPGVHITKTIDYGIVLEGEIDLILDEGTVHLKKGDVIVQRGTSHAWHNIGAKPCTIAFILINSPNY
;
A
#
# COMPACT_ATOMS: atom_id res chain seq x y z
N MET A 1 -12.97 1.01 5.43
CA MET A 1 -11.78 0.33 4.90
C MET A 1 -11.81 -1.06 5.50
N GLY A 2 -11.99 -2.09 4.66
CA GLY A 2 -11.96 -3.48 5.10
C GLY A 2 -10.58 -3.86 5.64
N THR A 3 -10.48 -5.02 6.29
CA THR A 3 -9.22 -5.56 6.77
C THR A 3 -8.22 -5.69 5.61
N SER A 4 -6.94 -5.44 5.86
CA SER A 4 -5.87 -5.66 4.88
C SER A 4 -4.62 -6.25 5.53
N ILE A 5 -3.76 -6.90 4.75
CA ILE A 5 -2.41 -7.29 5.16
C ILE A 5 -1.41 -6.86 4.11
N ASP A 6 -0.42 -6.07 4.52
CA ASP A 6 0.78 -5.77 3.73
C ASP A 6 1.94 -6.71 4.08
N ASN A 7 2.78 -6.92 3.08
CA ASN A 7 4.14 -7.41 3.24
C ASN A 7 5.07 -6.52 2.42
N GLU A 8 5.96 -5.79 3.10
CA GLU A 8 7.07 -5.10 2.44
C GLU A 8 8.13 -6.11 2.02
N ILE A 9 8.58 -6.01 0.77
CA ILE A 9 9.57 -6.93 0.18
C ILE A 9 10.86 -6.24 -0.23
N TRP A 10 10.86 -4.91 -0.35
CA TRP A 10 12.05 -4.14 -0.65
C TRP A 10 11.90 -2.68 -0.26
N ILE A 11 13.00 -2.07 0.20
CA ILE A 11 13.11 -0.64 0.51
C ILE A 11 14.48 -0.15 0.03
N ASP A 12 14.48 0.93 -0.74
CA ASP A 12 15.64 1.76 -1.03
C ASP A 12 15.58 3.05 -0.25
N ASP A 13 16.61 3.25 0.57
CA ASP A 13 16.89 4.50 1.26
C ASP A 13 18.18 5.10 0.69
N PRO A 14 18.09 6.00 -0.30
CA PRO A 14 19.27 6.57 -0.94
C PRO A 14 20.08 7.44 0.04
N SER A 15 19.48 7.92 1.12
CA SER A 15 20.20 8.68 2.16
C SER A 15 21.12 7.78 3.00
N ASN A 16 20.82 6.48 3.04
CA ASN A 16 21.58 5.46 3.77
C ASN A 16 22.13 4.37 2.83
N ARG A 17 22.38 4.71 1.55
CA ARG A 17 22.89 3.75 0.56
C ARG A 17 24.19 3.12 1.06
N ASN A 18 24.14 1.83 1.38
CA ASN A 18 25.29 1.09 1.85
C ASN A 18 25.31 -0.31 1.25
N THR A 19 26.25 -0.55 0.34
CA THR A 19 26.40 -1.82 -0.40
C THR A 19 27.03 -2.94 0.42
N THR A 20 27.46 -2.66 1.66
CA THR A 20 28.05 -3.67 2.55
C THR A 20 27.08 -4.14 3.64
N VAL A 21 25.87 -3.57 3.71
CA VAL A 21 24.84 -4.02 4.63
C VAL A 21 24.34 -5.39 4.21
N LEU A 22 24.48 -6.37 5.12
CA LEU A 22 23.97 -7.73 4.95
C LEU A 22 22.55 -7.92 5.49
N LYS A 23 22.03 -6.92 6.22
CA LYS A 23 20.67 -6.95 6.77
C LYS A 23 19.69 -6.44 5.74
N ASP A 24 18.74 -7.28 5.37
CA ASP A 24 17.68 -6.93 4.41
C ASP A 24 16.87 -5.71 4.91
N PRO A 25 16.83 -4.60 4.13
CA PRO A 25 16.04 -3.42 4.46
C PRO A 25 14.55 -3.68 4.70
N ALA A 26 13.98 -4.75 4.13
CA ALA A 26 12.59 -5.14 4.35
C ALA A 26 12.34 -5.80 5.73
N THR A 27 13.38 -6.05 6.53
CA THR A 27 13.26 -6.62 7.89
C THR A 27 12.97 -5.58 8.98
N GLN A 28 12.57 -4.36 8.60
CA GLN A 28 12.22 -3.32 9.56
C GLN A 28 10.92 -3.65 10.31
N GLU A 29 10.85 -3.17 11.56
CA GLU A 29 9.69 -3.36 12.45
C GLU A 29 8.57 -2.37 12.14
N VAL A 30 8.86 -1.23 11.50
CA VAL A 30 7.86 -0.23 11.12
C VAL A 30 8.16 0.24 9.70
N PHE A 31 7.11 0.37 8.90
CA PHE A 31 7.13 0.87 7.55
C PHE A 31 6.27 2.12 7.45
N ASN A 32 6.74 3.07 6.67
CA ASN A 32 6.00 4.28 6.38
C ASN A 32 5.17 4.08 5.10
N LEU A 33 4.01 4.72 5.03
CA LEU A 33 3.20 4.74 3.82
C LEU A 33 4.05 5.23 2.62
N GLU A 34 4.73 6.36 2.78
CA GLU A 34 5.67 6.87 1.79
C GLU A 34 7.06 6.22 1.92
N PRO A 35 7.75 5.92 0.79
CA PRO A 35 9.14 5.49 0.83
C PRO A 35 10.06 6.62 1.32
N PRO A 36 11.33 6.30 1.67
CA PRO A 36 12.33 7.30 2.03
C PRO A 36 12.45 8.39 0.97
N LYS A 37 12.87 9.60 1.37
CA LYS A 37 13.01 10.74 0.44
C LYS A 37 13.95 10.38 -0.72
N ASN A 38 13.51 10.61 -1.95
CA ASN A 38 14.16 10.21 -3.20
C ASN A 38 14.38 8.70 -3.38
N GLY A 39 13.86 7.88 -2.47
CA GLY A 39 13.96 6.43 -2.48
C GLY A 39 12.71 5.77 -3.03
N SER A 40 12.63 4.47 -2.81
CA SER A 40 11.49 3.68 -3.28
C SER A 40 11.24 2.47 -2.39
N CYS A 41 10.06 1.90 -2.48
CA CYS A 41 9.73 0.64 -1.81
C CYS A 41 8.88 -0.23 -2.73
N MET A 42 8.94 -1.54 -2.49
CA MET A 42 8.03 -2.50 -3.09
C MET A 42 7.35 -3.27 -1.97
N ARG A 43 6.03 -3.35 -2.06
CA ARG A 43 5.18 -4.06 -1.09
C ARG A 43 4.04 -4.77 -1.79
N VAL A 44 3.55 -5.83 -1.16
CA VAL A 44 2.39 -6.57 -1.62
C VAL A 44 1.29 -6.39 -0.60
N TRP A 45 0.17 -5.83 -1.03
CA TRP A 45 -0.98 -5.57 -0.18
C TRP A 45 -2.14 -6.48 -0.56
N THR A 46 -2.77 -7.12 0.43
CA THR A 46 -4.00 -7.88 0.24
C THR A 46 -5.14 -7.16 0.94
N PHE A 47 -6.14 -6.75 0.15
CA PHE A 47 -7.36 -6.11 0.60
C PHE A 47 -8.46 -7.16 0.74
N TYR A 48 -9.03 -7.29 1.94
CA TYR A 48 -10.15 -8.18 2.19
C TYR A 48 -11.49 -7.44 2.03
N PRO A 49 -12.54 -8.11 1.56
CA PRO A 49 -13.91 -7.58 1.63
C PRO A 49 -14.32 -7.25 3.08
N ASP A 50 -15.18 -6.25 3.28
CA ASP A 50 -15.57 -5.75 4.61
C ASP A 50 -16.05 -6.83 5.60
N ASN A 51 -16.75 -7.85 5.10
CA ASN A 51 -17.30 -8.95 5.91
C ASN A 51 -16.57 -10.29 5.72
N TRP A 52 -15.33 -10.25 5.22
CA TRP A 52 -14.58 -11.46 4.92
C TRP A 52 -14.11 -12.18 6.19
N LYS A 53 -14.41 -13.48 6.28
CA LYS A 53 -13.91 -14.34 7.35
C LYS A 53 -12.51 -14.82 6.99
N HIS A 54 -11.51 -14.23 7.61
CA HIS A 54 -10.11 -14.65 7.47
C HIS A 54 -9.68 -15.58 8.60
N ASN A 55 -8.67 -16.41 8.34
CA ASN A 55 -8.04 -17.26 9.36
C ASN A 55 -6.87 -16.56 10.09
N LEU A 56 -6.76 -15.24 9.96
CA LEU A 56 -5.71 -14.46 10.62
C LEU A 56 -5.96 -14.39 12.12
N SER A 57 -4.90 -14.62 12.90
CA SER A 57 -4.92 -14.42 14.33
C SER A 57 -4.99 -12.92 14.67
N LYS A 58 -5.47 -12.62 15.88
CA LYS A 58 -5.43 -11.24 16.40
C LYS A 58 -4.01 -10.67 16.38
N GLU A 59 -3.01 -11.49 16.71
CA GLU A 59 -1.61 -11.09 16.67
C GLU A 59 -1.15 -10.70 15.27
N GLN A 60 -1.56 -11.43 14.23
CA GLN A 60 -1.21 -11.08 12.84
C GLN A 60 -1.82 -9.75 12.41
N LEU A 61 -3.07 -9.47 12.83
CA LEU A 61 -3.73 -8.19 12.57
C LEU A 61 -3.09 -7.04 13.34
N ASP A 62 -2.85 -7.23 14.65
CA ASP A 62 -2.24 -6.23 15.51
C ASP A 62 -0.82 -5.90 15.02
N LYS A 63 -0.06 -6.91 14.59
CA LYS A 63 1.25 -6.74 13.96
C LYS A 63 1.14 -5.99 12.63
N ASN A 64 0.17 -6.30 11.78
CA ASN A 64 0.02 -5.58 10.52
C ASN A 64 -0.27 -4.08 10.75
N LEU A 65 -1.21 -3.78 11.65
CA LEU A 65 -1.59 -2.41 11.99
C LEU A 65 -0.45 -1.63 12.66
N SER A 66 0.33 -2.26 13.53
CA SER A 66 1.43 -1.58 14.24
C SER A 66 2.65 -1.33 13.37
N ARG A 67 2.85 -2.15 12.33
CA ARG A 67 3.95 -1.98 11.38
C ARG A 67 3.69 -0.84 10.40
N PHE A 68 2.44 -0.48 10.15
CA PHE A 68 2.10 0.51 9.13
C PHE A 68 1.89 1.90 9.72
N ASN A 69 2.76 2.84 9.35
CA ASN A 69 2.69 4.23 9.77
C ASN A 69 2.30 5.13 8.59
N ALA A 70 1.06 5.64 8.63
CA ALA A 70 0.53 6.53 7.60
C ALA A 70 0.93 8.00 7.76
N HIS A 71 1.66 8.39 8.82
CA HIS A 71 2.01 9.80 9.11
C HIS A 71 0.84 10.79 9.05
N GLY A 72 -0.35 10.36 9.44
CA GLY A 72 -1.57 11.18 9.40
C GLY A 72 -2.22 11.34 8.03
N LEU A 73 -1.67 10.71 6.98
CA LEU A 73 -2.17 10.83 5.60
C LEU A 73 -3.53 10.14 5.38
N ILE A 74 -4.01 9.32 6.33
CA ILE A 74 -5.26 8.52 6.23
C ILE A 74 -6.29 8.91 7.32
N GLU A 75 -6.15 10.07 7.97
CA GLU A 75 -6.92 10.38 9.20
C GLU A 75 -8.34 10.94 9.00
N ASP A 76 -8.77 11.23 7.76
CA ASP A 76 -10.14 11.71 7.53
C ASP A 76 -11.17 10.58 7.73
N LYS A 77 -11.81 10.59 8.90
CA LYS A 77 -12.87 9.63 9.26
C LYS A 77 -14.09 9.70 8.33
N SER A 78 -14.31 10.82 7.65
CA SER A 78 -15.41 10.97 6.68
C SER A 78 -15.08 10.34 5.32
N LYS A 79 -13.79 10.12 5.03
CA LYS A 79 -13.27 9.47 3.81
C LYS A 79 -12.23 8.41 4.15
N PRO A 80 -12.63 7.29 4.79
CA PRO A 80 -11.69 6.29 5.28
C PRO A 80 -10.79 5.75 4.16
N GLY A 81 -9.48 5.88 4.33
CA GLY A 81 -8.51 5.34 3.39
C GLY A 81 -8.07 6.27 2.26
N VAL A 82 -8.71 7.44 2.11
CA VAL A 82 -8.28 8.44 1.12
C VAL A 82 -6.98 9.07 1.58
N HIS A 83 -5.98 9.10 0.70
CA HIS A 83 -4.68 9.71 0.95
C HIS A 83 -4.01 10.19 -0.34
N ILE A 84 -2.97 11.01 -0.16
CA ILE A 84 -2.06 11.47 -1.21
C ILE A 84 -0.65 11.25 -0.70
N THR A 85 0.23 10.79 -1.59
CA THR A 85 1.67 10.62 -1.36
C THR A 85 2.46 11.39 -2.41
N LYS A 86 3.65 11.88 -2.07
CA LYS A 86 4.57 12.54 -3.01
C LYS A 86 5.37 11.52 -3.81
N THR A 87 4.64 10.68 -4.52
CA THR A 87 5.18 9.50 -5.18
C THR A 87 4.56 9.32 -6.57
N ILE A 88 5.32 8.61 -7.42
CA ILE A 88 4.72 7.85 -8.51
C ILE A 88 4.60 6.40 -8.06
N ASP A 89 3.41 5.83 -8.23
CA ASP A 89 3.11 4.47 -7.79
C ASP A 89 2.73 3.61 -8.99
N TYR A 90 3.34 2.42 -9.07
CA TYR A 90 2.93 1.36 -9.96
C TYR A 90 2.19 0.30 -9.17
N GLY A 91 0.88 0.22 -9.36
CA GLY A 91 0.04 -0.84 -8.80
C GLY A 91 -0.19 -1.93 -9.83
N ILE A 92 0.04 -3.20 -9.47
CA ILE A 92 -0.19 -4.34 -10.36
C ILE A 92 -1.12 -5.31 -9.64
N VAL A 93 -2.32 -5.51 -10.18
CA VAL A 93 -3.29 -6.43 -9.59
C VAL A 93 -2.86 -7.87 -9.88
N LEU A 94 -2.37 -8.56 -8.85
CA LEU A 94 -1.85 -9.93 -8.95
C LEU A 94 -2.98 -10.97 -8.95
N GLU A 95 -4.02 -10.73 -8.14
CA GLU A 95 -5.17 -11.62 -7.98
C GLU A 95 -6.39 -10.83 -7.49
N GLY A 96 -7.59 -11.27 -7.87
CA GLY A 96 -8.85 -10.63 -7.47
C GLY A 96 -9.20 -9.38 -8.28
N GLU A 97 -10.04 -8.54 -7.67
CA GLU A 97 -10.57 -7.30 -8.24
C GLU A 97 -10.75 -6.24 -7.13
N ILE A 98 -10.63 -4.98 -7.48
CA ILE A 98 -10.70 -3.86 -6.54
C ILE A 98 -11.22 -2.59 -7.21
N ASP A 99 -11.85 -1.74 -6.41
CA ASP A 99 -12.16 -0.38 -6.82
C ASP A 99 -11.05 0.59 -6.38
N LEU A 100 -10.51 1.31 -7.36
CA LEU A 100 -9.68 2.50 -7.14
C LEU A 100 -10.58 3.72 -7.15
N ILE A 101 -10.76 4.34 -5.98
CA ILE A 101 -11.56 5.54 -5.79
C ILE A 101 -10.64 6.74 -5.96
N LEU A 102 -11.02 7.68 -6.82
CA LEU A 102 -10.33 8.93 -7.15
C LEU A 102 -11.28 10.11 -6.89
N ASP A 103 -10.77 11.34 -7.03
CA ASP A 103 -11.60 12.55 -6.84
C ASP A 103 -12.78 12.63 -7.83
N GLU A 104 -12.59 12.18 -9.07
CA GLU A 104 -13.59 12.30 -10.15
C GLU A 104 -14.38 11.00 -10.40
N GLY A 105 -14.17 9.96 -9.60
CA GLY A 105 -14.93 8.72 -9.71
C GLY A 105 -14.16 7.47 -9.29
N THR A 106 -14.68 6.33 -9.70
CA THR A 106 -14.14 5.01 -9.34
C THR A 106 -13.77 4.24 -10.59
N VAL A 107 -12.59 3.63 -10.58
CA VAL A 107 -12.13 2.71 -11.62
C VAL A 107 -12.10 1.30 -11.04
N HIS A 108 -12.83 0.39 -11.68
CA HIS A 108 -12.82 -1.03 -11.32
C HIS A 108 -11.66 -1.75 -12.01
N LEU A 109 -10.84 -2.43 -11.22
CA LEU A 109 -9.60 -3.08 -11.64
C LEU A 109 -9.67 -4.57 -11.34
N LYS A 110 -9.08 -5.38 -12.21
CA LYS A 110 -9.02 -6.84 -12.08
C LYS A 110 -7.60 -7.35 -12.28
N LYS A 111 -7.38 -8.63 -11.96
CA LYS A 111 -6.13 -9.33 -12.21
C LYS A 111 -5.52 -9.01 -13.58
N GLY A 112 -4.26 -8.58 -13.56
CA GLY A 112 -3.48 -8.20 -14.74
C GLY A 112 -3.51 -6.71 -15.06
N ASP A 113 -4.44 -5.94 -14.48
CA ASP A 113 -4.45 -4.49 -14.68
C ASP A 113 -3.27 -3.82 -13.96
N VAL A 114 -2.76 -2.75 -14.58
CA VAL A 114 -1.64 -1.95 -14.08
C VAL A 114 -2.09 -0.51 -13.94
N ILE A 115 -1.79 0.07 -12.79
CA ILE A 115 -2.12 1.43 -12.39
C ILE A 115 -0.83 2.23 -12.36
N VAL A 116 -0.86 3.44 -12.91
CA VAL A 116 0.20 4.45 -12.77
C VAL A 116 -0.40 5.63 -12.04
N GLN A 117 -0.19 5.70 -10.72
CA GLN A 117 -0.67 6.78 -9.87
C GLN A 117 0.39 7.87 -9.76
N ARG A 118 0.01 9.14 -9.96
CA ARG A 118 0.93 10.27 -10.12
C ARG A 118 0.69 11.35 -9.07
N GLY A 119 0.84 11.01 -7.79
CA GLY A 119 0.62 11.94 -6.67
C GLY A 119 -0.83 12.39 -6.51
N THR A 120 -1.79 11.53 -6.83
CA THR A 120 -3.22 11.84 -6.85
C THR A 120 -3.95 11.28 -5.63
N SER A 121 -4.98 12.00 -5.18
CA SER A 121 -5.89 11.58 -4.10
C SER A 121 -6.58 10.29 -4.49
N HIS A 122 -6.45 9.27 -3.63
CA HIS A 122 -7.04 7.98 -3.91
C HIS A 122 -7.32 7.14 -2.66
N ALA A 123 -8.22 6.17 -2.82
CA ALA A 123 -8.46 5.09 -1.87
C ALA A 123 -8.68 3.76 -2.61
N TRP A 124 -8.48 2.67 -1.89
CA TRP A 124 -8.68 1.31 -2.37
C TRP A 124 -9.82 0.66 -1.62
N HIS A 125 -10.79 0.11 -2.34
CA HIS A 125 -11.93 -0.58 -1.73
C HIS A 125 -12.22 -1.89 -2.43
N ASN A 126 -12.15 -2.98 -1.67
CA ASN A 126 -12.56 -4.29 -2.17
C ASN A 126 -14.06 -4.50 -1.92
N ILE A 127 -14.88 -4.18 -2.92
CA ILE A 127 -16.33 -4.47 -2.94
C ILE A 127 -16.66 -5.90 -3.43
N GLY A 128 -15.64 -6.67 -3.80
CA GLY A 128 -15.78 -8.01 -4.35
C GLY A 128 -16.07 -9.08 -3.31
N ALA A 129 -16.24 -10.31 -3.78
CA ALA A 129 -16.52 -11.46 -2.91
C ALA A 129 -15.26 -12.18 -2.42
N LYS A 130 -14.06 -11.80 -2.89
CA LYS A 130 -12.78 -12.47 -2.61
C LYS A 130 -11.69 -11.45 -2.29
N PRO A 131 -10.62 -11.83 -1.57
CA PRO A 131 -9.47 -10.96 -1.38
C PRO A 131 -8.85 -10.54 -2.71
N CYS A 132 -8.33 -9.31 -2.75
CA CYS A 132 -7.58 -8.77 -3.88
C CYS A 132 -6.15 -8.48 -3.44
N THR A 133 -5.17 -8.96 -4.21
CA THR A 133 -3.74 -8.78 -3.91
C THR A 133 -3.09 -7.91 -4.98
N ILE A 134 -2.38 -6.88 -4.55
CA ILE A 134 -1.76 -5.88 -5.43
C ILE A 134 -0.30 -5.72 -5.03
N ALA A 135 0.61 -5.77 -6.00
CA ALA A 135 1.97 -5.31 -5.81
C ALA A 135 2.03 -3.80 -6.07
N PHE A 136 2.58 -3.05 -5.12
CA PHE A 136 2.84 -1.63 -5.26
C PHE A 136 4.35 -1.38 -5.29
N ILE A 137 4.78 -0.57 -6.25
CA ILE A 137 6.11 0.03 -6.30
C ILE A 137 5.90 1.52 -6.16
N LEU A 138 6.35 2.11 -5.05
CA LEU A 138 6.25 3.54 -4.79
C LEU A 138 7.64 4.16 -4.93
N ILE A 139 7.73 5.28 -5.64
CA ILE A 139 8.97 6.04 -5.81
C ILE A 139 8.73 7.46 -5.33
N ASN A 140 9.40 7.87 -4.25
CA ASN A 140 9.33 9.23 -3.75
C ASN A 140 10.02 10.17 -4.76
N SER A 141 9.33 11.23 -5.15
CA SER A 141 9.89 12.21 -6.09
C SER A 141 9.38 13.60 -5.77
N PRO A 142 10.24 14.64 -5.82
CA PRO A 142 9.81 16.02 -5.62
C PRO A 142 8.94 16.58 -6.75
N ASN A 143 8.72 15.81 -7.82
CA ASN A 143 7.89 16.20 -8.97
C ASN A 143 6.39 15.88 -8.78
N TYR A 144 6.00 15.35 -7.61
CA TYR A 144 4.63 15.01 -7.23
C TYR A 144 4.27 15.64 -5.87
#